data_AF-A0A1C5C0G2-F1
#
_entry.id   AF-A0A1C5C0G2-F1
#
_cell.length_a   1.000
_cell.length_b   1.000
_cell.length_c   1.000
_cell.angle_alpha   90.00
_cell.angle_beta   90.00
_cell.angle_gamma   90.00
#
_symmetry.space_group_name_H-M   'P 1'
#
loop_
_entity.id
_entity.type
_entity.pdbx_description
1 polymer ?
#
loop_
_entity_poly.entity_id
_entity_poly.type
_entity_poly.pdbx_seq_one_letter_code
_entity_poly.pdbx_strand_id
1 'polypeptide(L)' 'MDPPPDHGEDSYRGSDLLVDRKALITGGDSGIGRAVALAFAREGADVVRSWPPTSC' A
#
# COMPACT_ATOMS: atom_id res chain seq x y z
N MET A 1 15.36 3.52 7.10
CA MET A 1 15.99 4.75 6.60
C MET A 1 15.75 5.83 7.62
N ASP A 2 16.67 6.77 7.72
CA ASP A 2 16.53 7.96 8.56
C ASP A 2 16.70 9.21 7.67
N PRO A 3 15.63 10.00 7.43
CA PRO A 3 14.27 9.81 7.95
C PRO A 3 13.57 8.59 7.31
N PRO A 4 12.49 8.09 7.95
CA PRO A 4 11.65 7.08 7.33
C PRO A 4 10.97 7.62 6.07
N PRO A 5 10.75 6.79 5.04
CA PRO A 5 10.04 7.22 3.83
C PRO A 5 8.57 7.53 4.13
N ASP A 6 8.06 8.57 3.49
CA ASP A 6 6.63 8.90 3.45
C ASP A 6 5.98 8.17 2.26
N HIS A 7 4.98 7.35 2.53
CA HIS A 7 4.21 6.59 1.54
C HIS A 7 2.81 7.18 1.34
N GLY A 8 2.54 8.34 1.92
CA GLY A 8 1.24 8.97 1.95
C GLY A 8 0.38 8.57 3.15
N GLU A 9 0.98 8.02 4.21
CA GLU A 9 0.28 7.56 5.43
C GLU A 9 -0.68 8.61 6.01
N ASP A 10 -0.38 9.90 5.89
CA ASP A 10 -1.26 10.96 6.40
C ASP A 10 -1.82 11.85 5.29
N SER A 11 -1.17 11.89 4.12
CA SER A 11 -1.47 12.86 3.07
C SER A 11 -2.46 12.36 2.02
N TYR A 12 -2.48 11.07 1.70
CA TYR A 12 -3.34 10.54 0.65
C TYR A 12 -4.80 10.41 1.11
N ARG A 13 -5.75 11.02 0.40
CA ARG A 13 -7.18 10.91 0.72
C ARG A 13 -7.89 10.18 -0.40
N GLY A 14 -8.53 9.06 -0.06
CA GLY A 14 -9.30 8.27 -1.01
C GLY A 14 -10.57 8.99 -1.48
N SER A 15 -11.08 8.60 -2.65
CA SER A 15 -12.32 9.09 -3.24
C SER A 15 -13.23 7.94 -3.71
N ASP A 16 -13.10 6.78 -3.05
CA ASP A 16 -13.89 5.57 -3.31
C ASP A 16 -13.82 5.05 -4.76
N LEU A 17 -12.70 5.28 -5.47
CA LEU A 17 -12.54 4.92 -6.88
C LEU A 17 -12.39 3.41 -7.12
N LEU A 18 -12.08 2.63 -6.08
CA LEU A 18 -11.78 1.21 -6.15
C LEU A 18 -12.66 0.36 -5.21
N VAL A 19 -13.84 0.86 -4.84
CA VAL A 19 -14.83 0.10 -4.07
C VAL A 19 -15.11 -1.25 -4.75
N ASP A 20 -15.22 -2.30 -3.93
CA ASP A 20 -15.45 -3.70 -4.32
C ASP A 20 -14.37 -4.32 -5.21
N ARG A 21 -13.21 -3.67 -5.35
CA ARG A 21 -12.06 -4.23 -6.08
C ARG A 21 -11.18 -5.05 -5.16
N LYS A 22 -10.52 -6.06 -5.74
CA LYS A 22 -9.51 -6.88 -5.07
C LYS A 22 -8.17 -6.71 -5.77
N ALA A 23 -7.12 -6.43 -5.03
CA ALA A 23 -5.78 -6.18 -5.58
C ALA A 23 -4.72 -7.06 -4.93
N LEU A 24 -3.86 -7.65 -5.75
CA LEU A 24 -2.61 -8.30 -5.33
C LEU A 24 -1.45 -7.38 -5.70
N ILE A 25 -0.67 -6.95 -4.70
CA ILE A 25 0.48 -6.08 -4.88
C ILE A 25 1.75 -6.81 -4.43
N THR A 26 2.70 -6.97 -5.33
CA THR A 26 4.01 -7.58 -5.05
C THR A 26 5.02 -6.52 -4.63
N GLY A 27 5.94 -6.88 -3.72
CA GLY A 27 6.96 -5.97 -3.18
C GLY A 27 6.35 -4.76 -2.45
N GLY A 28 5.21 -4.97 -1.82
CA GLY A 28 4.46 -3.86 -1.27
C GLY A 28 4.80 -3.52 0.18
N ASP A 29 5.71 -4.23 0.84
CA ASP A 29 6.17 -3.93 2.20
C ASP A 29 6.82 -2.55 2.35
N SER A 30 7.44 -2.04 1.28
CA SER A 30 8.25 -0.82 1.31
C SER A 30 8.13 0.03 0.04
N GLY A 31 8.59 1.29 0.14
CA GLY A 31 8.73 2.21 -1.00
C GLY A 31 7.44 2.38 -1.80
N ILE A 32 7.56 2.36 -3.13
CA ILE A 32 6.44 2.61 -4.05
C ILE A 32 5.33 1.58 -3.85
N GLY A 33 5.68 0.30 -3.68
CA GLY A 33 4.68 -0.76 -3.49
C GLY A 33 3.85 -0.53 -2.22
N ARG A 34 4.45 -0.02 -1.16
CA ARG A 34 3.74 0.37 0.06
C ARG A 34 2.79 1.54 -0.15
N ALA A 35 3.23 2.57 -0.86
CA ALA A 35 2.42 3.75 -1.17
C ALA A 35 1.20 3.37 -2.03
N VAL A 36 1.41 2.58 -3.08
CA VAL A 36 0.33 2.09 -3.96
C VAL A 36 -0.69 1.26 -3.19
N ALA A 37 -0.22 0.35 -2.35
CA ALA A 37 -1.11 -0.50 -1.58
C ALA A 37 -1.92 0.25 -0.51
N LEU A 38 -1.34 1.30 0.08
CA LEU A 38 -2.08 2.21 0.96
C LEU A 38 -3.15 2.98 0.17
N ALA A 39 -2.78 3.56 -0.97
CA ALA A 39 -3.72 4.29 -1.82
C ALA A 39 -4.89 3.40 -2.27
N PHE A 40 -4.61 2.18 -2.71
CA PHE A 40 -5.65 1.23 -3.14
C PHE A 40 -6.62 0.88 -2.00
N ALA A 41 -6.10 0.64 -0.80
CA ALA A 41 -6.95 0.40 0.37
C ALA A 41 -7.81 1.63 0.72
N ARG A 42 -7.27 2.84 0.57
CA ARG A 42 -8.00 4.10 0.80
C ARG A 42 -9.07 4.37 -0.25
N GLU A 43 -8.87 3.92 -1.47
CA GLU A 43 -9.88 3.97 -2.53
C GLU A 43 -10.96 2.87 -2.39
N GLY A 44 -10.89 2.04 -1.35
CA GLY A 44 -11.92 1.05 -1.02
C GLY A 44 -11.65 -0.37 -1.52
N ALA A 45 -10.44 -0.68 -1.98
CA ALA A 45 -10.09 -2.04 -2.42
C ALA A 45 -9.70 -2.95 -1.25
N ASP A 46 -10.06 -4.24 -1.36
CA ASP A 46 -9.40 -5.30 -0.58
C ASP A 46 -7.99 -5.52 -1.14
N VAL A 47 -6.96 -5.35 -0.30
CA VAL A 47 -5.56 -5.44 -0.75
C VAL A 47 -4.84 -6.61 -0.09
N VAL A 48 -4.31 -7.52 -0.91
CA VAL A 48 -3.31 -8.51 -0.51
C VAL A 48 -1.94 -8.03 -0.96
N ARG A 49 -0.96 -8.11 -0.07
CA ARG A 49 0.41 -7.68 -0.34
C ARG A 49 1.38 -8.83 -0.14
N SER A 50 2.30 -9.05 -1.07
CA SER A 50 3.38 -10.03 -0.91
C SER A 50 4.74 -9.34 -0.78
N TRP A 51 5.58 -9.89 0.09
CA TRP A 51 6.97 -9.51 0.24
C TRP A 51 7.82 -10.72 0.68
N PRO A 52 9.16 -10.68 0.54
CA PRO A 52 10.02 -11.78 0.95
C PRO A 52 9.92 -12.05 2.47
N PRO A 53 10.03 -13.31 2.93
CA PRO A 53 10.09 -13.58 4.36
C PRO A 53 11.25 -12.79 4.98
N THR A 54 10.98 -12.12 6.10
CA THR A 54 12.03 -11.45 6.88
C THR A 54 12.94 -12.53 7.43
N SER A 55 14.21 -12.54 7.02
CA SER A 55 15.24 -13.39 7.65
C SER A 55 15.27 -13.09 9.15
N CYS A 56 15.28 -14.14 9.97
CA CYS A 56 15.37 -14.05 11.43
C CYS A 56 16.63 -13.30 11.89
#